data_AF-A0A1H8ME82-F1
#
_entry.id   AF-A0A1H8ME82-F1
#
_cell.length_a   1.000
_cell.length_b   1.000
_cell.length_c   1.000
_cell.angle_alpha   90.00
_cell.angle_beta   90.00
_cell.angle_gamma   90.00
#
_symmetry.space_group_name_H-M   'P 1'
#
loop_
_entity.id
_entity.type
_entity.pdbx_description
1 polymer ?
#
loop_
_entity_poly.entity_id
_entity_poly.type
_entity_poly.pdbx_seq_one_letter_code
_entity_poly.pdbx_strand_id
1 'polypeptide(L)' 'MDQIERAKTAPVSLITASYNEAALSLYKNNGFSQTARADAVAFFENGRKHEWVLLTRDAR' A
#
# COMPACT_ATOMS: atom_id res chain seq x y z
N MET A 1 -16.74 -2.08 -10.60
CA MET A 1 -15.75 -1.06 -11.01
C MET A 1 -14.69 -0.99 -9.93
N ASP A 2 -13.43 -1.09 -10.33
CA ASP A 2 -12.27 -0.98 -9.44
C ASP A 2 -12.11 0.47 -8.95
N GLN A 3 -11.71 0.68 -7.70
CA GLN A 3 -11.44 2.02 -7.15
C GLN A 3 -10.28 2.70 -7.89
N ILE A 4 -9.33 1.91 -8.41
CA ILE A 4 -8.22 2.40 -9.23
C ILE A 4 -8.72 2.91 -10.58
N GLU A 5 -9.70 2.23 -11.20
CA GLU A 5 -10.35 2.69 -12.43
C GLU A 5 -11.18 3.95 -12.20
N ARG A 6 -11.91 4.02 -11.06
CA ARG A 6 -12.71 5.20 -10.69
C ARG A 6 -11.87 6.45 -10.53
N ALA A 7 -10.63 6.33 -10.05
CA ALA A 7 -9.74 7.46 -9.85
C ALA A 7 -9.35 8.17 -11.15
N LYS A 8 -9.43 7.51 -12.33
CA LYS A 8 -8.98 8.05 -13.62
C LYS A 8 -7.57 8.65 -13.53
N THR A 9 -7.46 9.97 -13.57
CA THR A 9 -6.20 10.73 -13.50
C THR A 9 -5.93 11.30 -12.10
N ALA A 10 -6.79 11.06 -11.11
CA ALA A 10 -6.54 11.51 -9.74
C ALA A 10 -5.41 10.69 -9.09
N PRO A 11 -4.61 11.30 -8.20
CA PRO A 11 -3.65 10.57 -7.40
C PRO A 11 -4.34 9.52 -6.53
N VAL A 12 -3.71 8.37 -6.36
CA VAL A 12 -4.23 7.27 -5.53
C VAL A 12 -3.18 6.87 -4.51
N SER A 13 -3.62 6.71 -3.26
CA SER A 13 -2.80 6.19 -2.17
C SER A 13 -3.43 4.92 -1.62
N LEU A 14 -2.60 3.95 -1.25
CA LEU A 14 -3.04 2.73 -0.58
C LEU A 14 -2.01 2.28 0.46
N ILE A 15 -2.47 1.50 1.43
CA ILE A 15 -1.63 0.93 2.48
C ILE A 15 -1.75 -0.60 2.41
N THR A 16 -0.62 -1.30 2.45
CA THR A 16 -0.57 -2.76 2.55
C THR A 16 0.46 -3.21 3.59
N ALA A 17 0.30 -4.41 4.12
CA ALA A 17 1.28 -4.98 5.03
C ALA A 17 2.57 -5.33 4.29
N SER A 18 3.71 -5.10 4.93
CA SER A 18 5.04 -5.29 4.34
C SER A 18 5.33 -6.72 3.88
N TYR A 19 4.72 -7.71 4.52
CA TYR A 19 4.89 -9.12 4.16
C TYR A 19 3.98 -9.57 3.00
N ASN A 20 3.12 -8.69 2.46
CA ASN A 20 2.24 -9.04 1.35
C ASN A 20 2.94 -8.79 0.01
N GLU A 21 3.90 -9.65 -0.31
CA GLU A 21 4.73 -9.56 -1.52
C GLU A 21 3.91 -9.57 -2.82
N ALA A 22 2.81 -10.33 -2.84
CA ALA A 22 1.89 -10.39 -3.97
C ALA A 22 1.24 -9.02 -4.22
N ALA A 23 0.72 -8.37 -3.18
CA ALA A 23 0.13 -7.04 -3.29
C ALA A 23 1.17 -5.98 -3.67
N LEU A 24 2.35 -6.01 -3.04
CA LEU A 24 3.44 -5.09 -3.36
C LEU A 24 3.86 -5.18 -4.84
N SER A 25 4.02 -6.40 -5.34
CA SER A 25 4.36 -6.64 -6.75
C SER A 25 3.27 -6.16 -7.70
N LEU A 26 2.00 -6.46 -7.36
CA LEU A 26 0.85 -6.01 -8.14
C LEU A 26 0.79 -4.49 -8.25
N TYR A 27 0.92 -3.77 -7.13
CA TYR A 27 0.81 -2.31 -7.13
C TYR A 27 1.98 -1.64 -7.84
N LYS A 28 3.21 -2.16 -7.65
CA LYS A 28 4.39 -1.68 -8.39
C LYS A 28 4.19 -1.81 -9.90
N ASN A 29 3.68 -2.94 -10.36
CA ASN A 29 3.38 -3.17 -11.78
C ASN A 29 2.28 -2.25 -12.31
N ASN A 30 1.43 -1.71 -11.43
CA ASN A 30 0.37 -0.75 -11.75
C ASN A 30 0.78 0.72 -11.56
N GLY A 31 2.09 0.99 -11.44
CA GLY A 31 2.65 2.33 -11.39
C GLY A 31 2.65 2.99 -10.01
N PHE A 32 2.40 2.23 -8.95
CA PHE A 32 2.55 2.73 -7.59
C PHE A 32 4.01 2.64 -7.13
N SER A 33 4.43 3.61 -6.33
CA SER A 33 5.73 3.65 -5.68
C SER A 33 5.58 3.72 -4.17
N GLN A 34 6.46 3.04 -3.43
CA GLN A 34 6.49 3.15 -1.97
C GLN A 34 6.94 4.56 -1.56
N THR A 35 6.17 5.21 -0.69
CA THR A 35 6.44 6.57 -0.20
C THR A 35 6.80 6.57 1.28
N ALA A 36 6.25 5.66 2.07
CA ALA A 36 6.55 5.56 3.50
C ALA A 36 6.38 4.13 4.02
N ARG A 37 7.02 3.87 5.17
CA ARG A 37 6.91 2.64 5.93
C ARG A 37 6.83 2.96 7.42
N ALA A 38 5.96 2.27 8.14
CA ALA A 38 5.75 2.48 9.56
C ALA A 38 5.46 1.16 10.26
N ASP A 39 5.99 0.97 11.48
CA ASP A 39 5.66 -0.19 12.30
C ASP A 39 4.16 -0.21 12.59
N ALA A 40 3.54 -1.38 12.45
CA ALA A 40 2.17 -1.58 12.89
C ALA A 40 2.12 -1.54 14.41
N VAL A 41 1.16 -0.78 14.95
CA VAL A 41 0.89 -0.76 16.38
C VAL A 41 0.38 -2.14 16.79
N ALA A 42 1.16 -2.85 17.60
CA ALA A 42 0.74 -4.12 18.17
C ALA A 42 -0.27 -3.85 19.30
N PHE A 43 -1.52 -4.25 19.11
CA PHE A 43 -2.58 -4.10 20.12
C PHE A 43 -2.49 -5.15 21.25
N PHE A 44 -1.67 -6.19 21.08
CA PHE A 44 -1.48 -7.28 22.04
C PHE A 44 0.00 -7.66 22.13
N GLU A 45 0.46 -8.16 23.29
CA GLU A 45 1.87 -8.56 23.53
C GLU A 45 2.41 -9.58 22.52
N ASN A 46 1.52 -10.39 21.94
CA ASN A 46 1.83 -11.41 20.94
C ASN A 46 1.40 -11.02 19.51
N GLY A 47 1.00 -9.76 19.30
CA GLY A 47 0.60 -9.27 17.99
C GLY A 47 1.73 -9.43 16.98
N ARG A 48 1.41 -9.92 15.77
CA ARG A 48 2.41 -10.07 14.70
C ARG A 48 3.00 -8.70 14.37
N LYS A 49 4.27 -8.50 14.73
CA LYS A 49 5.05 -7.33 14.30
C LYS A 49 5.15 -7.35 12.79
N HIS A 50 4.57 -6.34 12.16
CA HIS A 50 4.68 -6.09 10.73
C HIS A 50 4.76 -4.59 10.51
N GLU A 51 5.11 -4.19 9.30
CA GLU A 51 5.13 -2.79 8.92
C GLU A 51 3.98 -2.54 7.95
N TRP A 52 3.39 -1.36 8.03
CA TRP A 52 2.55 -0.80 7.00
C TRP A 52 3.42 -0.12 5.94
N VAL A 53 3.10 -0.36 4.69
CA VAL A 53 3.73 0.28 3.52
C VAL A 53 2.70 1.16 2.86
N LEU A 54 2.98 2.47 2.77
CA LEU A 54 2.22 3.42 1.98
C LEU A 54 2.76 3.43 0.55
N LEU A 55 1.89 3.19 -0.41
CA LEU A 55 2.19 3.33 -1.83
C LEU A 55 1.31 4.41 -2.46
N THR A 56 1.91 5.22 -3.32
CA THR A 56 1.23 6.29 -4.04
C THR A 56 1.44 6.13 -5.55
N ARG A 57 0.43 6.54 -6.32
CA ARG A 57 0.50 6.72 -7.76
C ARG A 57 0.02 8.13 -8.06
N ASP A 58 0.88 8.91 -8.70
CA ASP A 58 0.57 10.29 -9.07
C ASP A 58 -0.52 10.37 -10.14
N ALA A 59 -1.09 11.57 -10.26
CA ALA A 59 -1.88 11.92 -11.42
C ALA A 59 -1.00 11.84 -12.69
N ARG A 60 -1.48 11.12 -13.70
CA ARG A 60 -0.86 11.11 -15.03
C ARG A 60 -1.35 12.27 -15.87
#